data_AF-A0A940BJ13-F1
#
_entry.id   AF-A0A940BJ13-F1
#
_cell.length_a   1.000
_cell.length_b   1.000
_cell.length_c   1.000
_cell.angle_alpha   90.00
_cell.angle_beta   90.00
_cell.angle_gamma   90.00
#
_symmetry.space_group_name_H-M   'P 1'
#
loop_
_entity.id
_entity.type
_entity.pdbx_description
1 polymer ?
#
loop_
_entity_poly.entity_id
_entity_poly.type
_entity_poly.pdbx_seq_one_letter_code
_entity_poly.pdbx_strand_id
1 'polypeptide(L)'
;MLTGVGCFEKEFDSVYADPGEGITLAMRELLNTGHKNICLLNCSSRVDSRDLRGEAFRRALAEAGLPFLEKWDILSSSNNGASAYKAFRAFWEAGSRPDAIAAANGQSALGAMRYLYEIGVRVPDEISIIAYEDSSVCGYATPALTSVNIRKEEMGRQAAQCLLQRIRDPEREIRNITIPPYMVYRDSVKSQS
;
A
#
# COMPACT_ATOMS: atom_id res chain seq x y z
N MET A 1 -16.73 -17.23 -19.52
CA MET A 1 -16.03 -17.79 -18.35
C MET A 1 -14.95 -16.82 -17.94
N LEU A 2 -15.16 -16.10 -16.84
CA LEU A 2 -14.26 -15.07 -16.34
C LEU A 2 -13.86 -15.44 -14.91
N THR A 3 -12.59 -15.24 -14.56
CA THR A 3 -12.10 -15.31 -13.19
C THR A 3 -11.32 -14.02 -12.93
N GLY A 4 -11.82 -13.20 -12.01
CA GLY A 4 -11.18 -11.95 -11.60
C GLY A 4 -9.94 -12.21 -10.75
N VAL A 5 -8.90 -11.40 -10.94
CA VAL A 5 -7.68 -11.45 -10.13
C VAL A 5 -7.38 -10.06 -9.61
N GLY A 6 -7.25 -9.94 -8.29
CA GLY A 6 -6.91 -8.67 -7.62
C GLY A 6 -8.09 -7.75 -7.33
N CYS A 7 -9.32 -8.15 -7.67
CA CYS A 7 -10.56 -7.47 -7.32
C CYS A 7 -11.63 -8.47 -6.86
N PHE A 8 -12.57 -8.01 -6.04
CA PHE A 8 -13.74 -8.78 -5.64
C PHE A 8 -14.82 -8.67 -6.72
N GLU A 9 -15.45 -9.79 -7.06
CA GLU A 9 -16.48 -9.85 -8.10
C GLU A 9 -17.71 -10.60 -7.60
N LYS A 10 -18.90 -10.03 -7.84
CA LYS A 10 -20.17 -10.62 -7.36
C LYS A 10 -20.69 -11.71 -8.27
N GLU A 11 -20.41 -11.60 -9.57
CA GLU A 11 -21.07 -12.40 -10.61
C GLU A 11 -20.16 -13.51 -11.18
N PHE A 12 -18.90 -13.56 -10.76
CA PHE A 12 -17.95 -14.56 -11.23
C PHE A 12 -16.86 -14.84 -10.19
N ASP A 13 -16.13 -15.94 -10.39
CA ASP A 13 -15.04 -16.34 -9.48
C ASP A 13 -14.02 -15.21 -9.34
N SER A 14 -13.58 -14.92 -8.12
CA SER A 14 -12.54 -13.94 -7.87
C SER A 14 -11.53 -14.41 -6.84
N VAL A 15 -10.28 -14.00 -7.04
CA VAL A 15 -9.20 -14.19 -6.06
C VAL A 15 -8.51 -12.85 -5.86
N TYR A 16 -8.51 -12.33 -4.64
CA TYR A 16 -8.01 -10.98 -4.37
C TYR A 16 -7.38 -10.88 -2.98
N ALA A 17 -6.57 -9.85 -2.79
CA ALA A 17 -6.12 -9.39 -1.48
C ALA A 17 -6.85 -8.09 -1.15
N ASP A 18 -7.30 -7.92 0.09
CA ASP A 18 -7.99 -6.71 0.52
C ASP A 18 -7.00 -5.53 0.66
N PRO A 19 -7.12 -4.45 -0.14
CA PRO A 19 -6.23 -3.30 -0.04
C PRO A 19 -6.32 -2.58 1.30
N GLY A 20 -7.51 -2.53 1.90
CA GLY A 20 -7.76 -1.94 3.20
C GLY A 20 -7.10 -2.75 4.32
N GLU A 21 -7.13 -4.08 4.25
CA GLU A 21 -6.40 -4.94 5.20
C GLU A 21 -4.89 -4.71 5.11
N GLY A 22 -4.34 -4.63 3.88
CA GLY A 22 -2.91 -4.37 3.71
C GLY A 22 -2.47 -3.00 4.24
N ILE A 23 -3.24 -1.94 4.01
CA ILE A 23 -2.93 -0.62 4.62
C ILE A 23 -3.13 -0.64 6.13
N THR A 24 -4.11 -1.39 6.65
CA THR A 24 -4.30 -1.55 8.09
C THR A 24 -3.05 -2.18 8.74
N LEU A 25 -2.41 -3.17 8.09
CA LEU A 25 -1.15 -3.75 8.56
C LEU A 25 0.00 -2.74 8.57
N ALA A 26 0.17 -1.99 7.47
CA ALA A 26 1.20 -0.95 7.38
C ALA A 26 1.02 0.13 8.45
N MET A 27 -0.22 0.60 8.65
CA MET A 27 -0.54 1.60 9.66
C MET A 27 -0.30 1.08 11.07
N ARG A 28 -0.72 -0.15 11.37
CA ARG A 28 -0.49 -0.77 12.67
C ARG A 28 1.01 -0.83 12.99
N GLU A 29 1.84 -1.19 12.02
CA GLU A 29 3.29 -1.20 12.20
C GLU A 29 3.81 0.20 12.55
N LEU A 30 3.48 1.21 11.74
CA LEU A 30 3.95 2.59 11.98
C LEU A 30 3.50 3.14 13.34
N LEU A 31 2.25 2.87 13.72
CA LEU A 31 1.71 3.29 15.01
C LEU A 31 2.42 2.57 16.17
N ASN A 32 2.65 1.25 16.05
CA ASN A 32 3.36 0.46 17.05
C ASN A 32 4.82 0.89 17.21
N THR A 33 5.46 1.38 16.15
CA THR A 33 6.81 1.94 16.20
C THR A 33 6.85 3.39 16.69
N GLY A 34 5.72 3.95 17.11
CA GLY A 34 5.64 5.25 17.78
C GLY A 34 5.39 6.45 16.88
N HIS A 35 5.17 6.24 15.58
CA HIS A 35 4.85 7.33 14.64
C HIS A 35 3.44 7.88 14.88
N LYS A 36 3.31 9.20 14.77
CA LYS A 36 2.04 9.91 15.00
C LYS A 36 1.65 10.78 13.82
N ASN A 37 2.64 11.22 13.05
CA ASN A 37 2.48 12.07 11.89
C ASN A 37 2.65 11.22 10.63
N ILE A 38 1.66 10.37 10.34
CA ILE A 38 1.71 9.44 9.22
C ILE A 38 0.91 9.99 8.04
N CYS A 39 1.53 10.11 6.85
CA CYS A 39 0.81 10.39 5.61
C CYS A 39 0.63 9.13 4.76
N LEU A 40 -0.50 9.04 4.06
CA LEU A 40 -0.73 8.07 3.00
C LEU A 40 -0.31 8.69 1.66
N LEU A 41 0.73 8.15 1.02
CA LEU A 41 1.07 8.50 -0.36
C LEU A 41 0.33 7.55 -1.31
N ASN A 42 -0.91 7.90 -1.58
CA ASN A 42 -1.86 7.12 -2.36
C ASN A 42 -1.59 7.28 -3.87
N CYS A 43 -2.34 6.53 -4.69
CA CYS A 43 -2.26 6.62 -6.14
C CYS A 43 -3.36 7.51 -6.73
N SER A 44 -3.39 7.58 -8.07
CA SER A 44 -4.41 8.26 -8.85
C SER A 44 -5.84 7.87 -8.47
N SER A 45 -6.75 8.84 -8.58
CA SER A 45 -8.20 8.68 -8.43
C SER A 45 -8.84 7.69 -9.40
N ARG A 46 -8.10 7.22 -10.41
CA ARG A 46 -8.56 6.22 -11.38
C ARG A 46 -8.37 4.77 -10.93
N VAL A 47 -7.87 4.55 -9.73
CA VAL A 47 -7.57 3.21 -9.21
C VAL A 47 -8.56 2.88 -8.11
N ASP A 48 -9.34 1.82 -8.30
CA ASP A 48 -10.45 1.44 -7.39
C ASP A 48 -9.97 1.19 -5.96
N SER A 49 -8.77 0.64 -5.78
CA SER A 49 -8.20 0.40 -4.45
C SER A 49 -7.77 1.67 -3.70
N ARG A 50 -7.83 2.85 -4.33
CA ARG A 50 -7.53 4.14 -3.67
C ARG A 50 -8.43 4.35 -2.46
N ASP A 51 -9.74 4.26 -2.66
CA ASP A 51 -10.73 4.65 -1.66
C ASP A 51 -10.69 3.68 -0.47
N LEU A 52 -10.57 2.38 -0.74
CA LEU A 52 -10.38 1.34 0.29
C LEU A 52 -9.15 1.61 1.18
N ARG A 53 -8.04 2.06 0.57
CA ARG A 53 -6.81 2.41 1.31
C ARG A 53 -6.97 3.69 2.11
N GLY A 54 -7.63 4.71 1.54
CA GLY A 54 -7.92 5.97 2.24
C GLY A 54 -8.86 5.77 3.44
N GLU A 55 -9.88 4.92 3.29
CA GLU A 55 -10.78 4.53 4.38
C GLU A 55 -10.04 3.78 5.49
N ALA A 56 -9.23 2.79 5.13
CA ALA A 56 -8.42 2.05 6.10
C ALA A 56 -7.42 2.94 6.84
N PHE A 57 -6.78 3.88 6.14
CA PHE A 57 -5.89 4.87 6.72
C PHE A 57 -6.62 5.77 7.74
N ARG A 58 -7.77 6.33 7.35
CA ARG A 58 -8.60 7.16 8.23
C ARG A 58 -9.05 6.40 9.47
N ARG A 59 -9.49 5.14 9.30
CA ARG A 59 -9.89 4.26 10.40
C ARG A 59 -8.73 4.01 11.36
N ALA A 60 -7.55 3.66 10.85
CA ALA A 60 -6.39 3.37 11.69
C ALA A 60 -5.95 4.60 12.53
N LEU A 61 -5.98 5.80 11.95
CA LEU A 61 -5.73 7.04 12.71
C LEU A 61 -6.78 7.26 13.80
N ALA A 62 -8.06 7.07 13.47
CA ALA A 62 -9.15 7.24 14.44
C ALA A 62 -9.05 6.25 15.61
N GLU A 63 -8.74 4.97 15.34
CA GLU A 63 -8.51 3.93 16.35
C GLU A 63 -7.32 4.26 17.27
N ALA A 64 -6.30 4.93 16.74
CA ALA A 64 -5.15 5.42 17.51
C ALA A 64 -5.37 6.76 18.22
N GLY A 65 -6.56 7.38 18.08
CA GLY A 65 -6.85 8.70 18.63
C GLY A 65 -6.07 9.85 17.98
N LEU A 66 -5.59 9.66 16.74
CA LEU A 66 -4.83 10.65 15.98
C LEU A 66 -5.75 11.41 15.01
N PRO A 67 -5.50 12.72 14.79
CA PRO A 67 -6.33 13.53 13.90
C PRO A 67 -6.09 13.13 12.43
N PHE A 68 -7.19 12.97 11.68
CA PHE A 68 -7.13 12.90 10.23
C PHE A 68 -7.21 14.31 9.63
N LEU A 69 -6.28 14.62 8.73
CA LEU A 69 -6.25 15.85 7.95
C LEU A 69 -6.23 15.46 6.48
N GLU A 70 -7.18 15.97 5.69
CA GLU A 70 -7.36 15.56 4.29
C GLU A 70 -6.09 15.67 3.45
N LYS A 71 -5.26 16.69 3.70
CA LYS A 71 -3.97 16.89 3.03
C LYS A 71 -2.95 15.76 3.23
N TRP A 72 -3.17 14.83 4.17
CA TRP A 72 -2.28 13.71 4.48
C TRP A 72 -2.62 12.45 3.69
N ASP A 73 -3.74 12.41 2.98
CA ASP A 73 -4.01 11.44 1.91
C ASP A 73 -3.58 12.06 0.57
N ILE A 74 -2.31 11.87 0.24
CA ILE A 74 -1.65 12.52 -0.90
C ILE A 74 -1.93 11.70 -2.15
N LEU A 75 -2.57 12.32 -3.16
CA LEU A 75 -2.88 11.65 -4.41
C LEU A 75 -1.83 11.94 -5.49
N SER A 76 -1.26 10.89 -6.08
CA SER A 76 -0.48 11.04 -7.30
C SER A 76 -1.40 11.23 -8.53
N SER A 77 -0.93 11.96 -9.54
CA SER A 77 -1.68 12.13 -10.81
C SER A 77 -1.69 10.86 -11.68
N SER A 78 -0.69 9.99 -11.52
CA SER A 78 -0.57 8.69 -12.20
C SER A 78 0.15 7.67 -11.32
N ASN A 79 0.02 6.38 -11.64
CA ASN A 79 0.56 5.29 -10.82
C ASN A 79 2.04 4.99 -11.15
N ASN A 80 2.92 5.97 -10.94
CA ASN A 80 4.37 5.83 -11.13
C ASN A 80 5.16 6.71 -10.14
N GLY A 81 6.44 6.40 -9.98
CA GLY A 81 7.30 7.11 -9.03
C GLY A 81 7.50 8.60 -9.35
N ALA A 82 7.51 8.99 -10.63
CA ALA A 82 7.67 10.40 -11.01
C ALA A 82 6.47 11.27 -10.58
N SER A 83 5.26 10.73 -10.66
CA SER A 83 4.06 11.39 -10.19
C SER A 83 3.99 11.45 -8.67
N ALA A 84 4.36 10.36 -8.00
CA ALA A 84 4.45 10.31 -6.55
C ALA A 84 5.50 11.28 -5.98
N TYR A 85 6.67 11.39 -6.63
CA TYR A 85 7.69 12.39 -6.33
C TYR A 85 7.11 13.80 -6.35
N LYS A 86 6.40 14.18 -7.43
CA LYS A 86 5.82 15.52 -7.57
C LYS A 86 4.76 15.79 -6.51
N ALA A 87 3.90 14.82 -6.23
CA ALA A 87 2.83 14.95 -5.24
C ALA A 87 3.41 15.10 -3.82
N PHE A 88 4.37 14.24 -3.46
CA PHE A 88 5.02 14.30 -2.15
C PHE A 88 5.84 15.59 -1.98
N ARG A 89 6.55 16.03 -3.03
CA ARG A 89 7.25 17.32 -3.05
C ARG A 89 6.31 18.48 -2.76
N ALA A 90 5.17 18.57 -3.46
CA ALA A 90 4.20 19.64 -3.25
C ALA A 90 3.65 19.63 -1.82
N PHE A 91 3.36 18.45 -1.28
CA PHE A 91 2.92 18.28 0.11
C PHE A 91 3.97 18.77 1.12
N TRP A 92 5.25 18.47 0.88
CA TRP A 92 6.35 18.91 1.71
C TRP A 92 6.62 20.42 1.62
N GLU A 93 6.65 20.97 0.41
CA GLU A 93 6.86 22.41 0.15
C GLU A 93 5.72 23.27 0.73
N ALA A 94 4.51 22.72 0.85
CA ALA A 94 3.39 23.33 1.58
C ALA A 94 3.55 23.32 3.11
N GLY A 95 4.70 22.90 3.64
CA GLY A 95 5.04 22.95 5.06
C GLY A 95 4.63 21.71 5.87
N SER A 96 4.13 20.65 5.24
CA SER A 96 3.77 19.41 5.94
C SER A 96 5.03 18.59 6.27
N ARG A 97 5.08 18.01 7.47
CA ARG A 97 6.23 17.25 7.99
C ARG A 97 5.75 15.94 8.62
N PRO A 98 5.58 14.87 7.82
CA PRO A 98 5.27 13.54 8.35
C PRO A 98 6.51 12.94 9.02
N ASP A 99 6.31 12.09 10.02
CA ASP A 99 7.35 11.21 10.59
C ASP A 99 7.34 9.81 9.95
N ALA A 100 6.27 9.48 9.21
CA ALA A 100 6.20 8.25 8.42
C ALA A 100 5.29 8.35 7.19
N ILE A 101 5.56 7.47 6.22
CA ILE A 101 4.81 7.36 4.96
C ILE A 101 4.30 5.92 4.80
N ALA A 102 2.99 5.76 4.72
CA ALA A 102 2.37 4.57 4.13
C ALA A 102 2.21 4.82 2.63
N ALA A 103 2.94 4.10 1.78
CA ALA A 103 2.91 4.30 0.33
C ALA A 103 2.01 3.27 -0.37
N ALA A 104 1.25 3.72 -1.37
CA ALA A 104 0.34 2.89 -2.15
C ALA A 104 1.01 1.75 -2.92
N ASN A 105 2.30 1.87 -3.24
CA ASN A 105 3.14 0.81 -3.80
C ASN A 105 4.63 1.18 -3.71
N GLY A 106 5.51 0.24 -4.07
CA GLY A 106 6.96 0.48 -4.12
C GLY A 106 7.38 1.62 -5.05
N GLN A 107 6.68 1.86 -6.16
CA GLN A 107 6.98 2.99 -7.05
C GLN A 107 6.68 4.33 -6.38
N SER A 108 5.55 4.44 -5.68
CA SER A 108 5.20 5.63 -4.90
C SER A 108 6.20 5.88 -3.78
N ALA A 109 6.59 4.82 -3.05
CA ALA A 109 7.62 4.91 -2.01
C ALA A 109 8.95 5.44 -2.55
N LEU A 110 9.42 4.91 -3.69
CA LEU A 110 10.64 5.37 -4.34
C LEU A 110 10.56 6.83 -4.82
N GLY A 111 9.38 7.26 -5.29
CA GLY A 111 9.15 8.67 -5.63
C GLY A 111 9.35 9.60 -4.43
N ALA A 112 8.80 9.25 -3.27
CA ALA A 112 9.01 9.99 -2.03
C ALA A 112 10.48 9.93 -1.57
N MET A 113 11.09 8.74 -1.55
CA MET A 113 12.49 8.56 -1.18
C MET A 113 13.42 9.40 -2.05
N ARG A 114 13.15 9.49 -3.36
CA ARG A 114 13.95 10.31 -4.27
C ARG A 114 13.91 11.79 -3.88
N TYR A 115 12.74 12.31 -3.54
CA TYR A 115 12.61 13.70 -3.08
C TYR A 115 13.29 13.92 -1.72
N LEU A 116 13.05 13.03 -0.76
CA LEU A 116 13.67 13.09 0.57
C LEU A 116 15.20 13.10 0.48
N TYR A 117 15.75 12.24 -0.38
CA TYR A 117 17.19 12.21 -0.68
C TYR A 117 17.71 13.57 -1.20
N GLU A 118 17.00 14.20 -2.13
CA GLU A 118 17.40 15.48 -2.72
C GLU A 118 17.43 16.62 -1.70
N ILE A 119 16.57 16.58 -0.68
CA ILE A 119 16.51 17.58 0.39
C ILE A 119 17.31 17.16 1.64
N GLY A 120 18.04 16.05 1.58
CA GLY A 120 18.91 15.57 2.66
C GLY A 120 18.19 14.94 3.85
N VAL A 121 16.91 14.59 3.73
CA VAL A 121 16.14 13.92 4.78
C VAL A 121 16.38 12.42 4.71
N ARG A 122 16.82 11.82 5.82
CA ARG A 122 17.22 10.42 5.89
C ARG A 122 16.06 9.48 6.18
N VAL A 123 15.99 8.41 5.38
CA VAL A 123 15.15 7.23 5.65
C VAL A 123 16.07 6.13 6.17
N PRO A 124 15.77 5.45 7.29
CA PRO A 124 14.60 5.61 8.16
C PRO A 124 14.78 6.62 9.30
N ASP A 125 15.95 7.27 9.41
CA ASP A 125 16.34 8.02 10.61
C ASP A 125 15.41 9.18 10.98
N GLU A 126 14.91 9.90 9.97
CA GLU A 126 14.01 11.05 10.15
C GLU A 126 12.59 10.71 9.73
N ILE A 127 12.42 9.86 8.71
CA ILE A 127 11.12 9.44 8.20
C ILE A 127 11.14 7.94 7.90
N SER A 128 10.18 7.21 8.45
CA SER A 128 9.96 5.80 8.12
C SER A 128 9.03 5.64 6.91
N ILE A 129 9.22 4.60 6.11
CA ILE A 129 8.40 4.34 4.92
C ILE A 129 8.02 2.86 4.88
N ILE A 130 6.74 2.59 4.63
CA ILE A 130 6.23 1.25 4.32
C ILE A 130 5.54 1.28 2.96
N ALA A 131 5.90 0.37 2.06
CA ALA A 131 5.22 0.20 0.78
C ALA A 131 4.12 -0.87 0.86
N TYR A 132 2.91 -0.56 0.42
CA TYR A 132 1.95 -1.60 0.05
C TYR A 132 2.45 -2.37 -1.17
N GLU A 133 2.07 -3.63 -1.34
CA GLU A 133 2.49 -4.47 -2.48
C GLU A 133 4.01 -4.62 -2.67
N ASP A 134 4.57 -5.58 -1.94
CA ASP A 134 5.96 -6.00 -2.09
C ASP A 134 6.31 -6.38 -3.55
N SER A 135 7.52 -6.01 -3.95
CA SER A 135 8.07 -6.26 -5.28
C SER A 135 9.59 -6.23 -5.22
N SER A 136 10.24 -6.66 -6.30
CA SER A 136 11.71 -6.60 -6.41
C SER A 136 12.25 -5.19 -6.13
N VAL A 137 11.53 -4.15 -6.54
CA VAL A 137 11.92 -2.77 -6.30
C VAL A 137 12.06 -2.44 -4.81
N CYS A 138 11.27 -3.09 -3.94
CA CYS A 138 11.34 -2.87 -2.50
C CYS A 138 12.65 -3.43 -1.92
N GLY A 139 13.10 -4.58 -2.43
CA GLY A 139 14.37 -5.20 -2.01
C GLY A 139 15.62 -4.49 -2.55
N TYR A 140 15.52 -3.80 -3.70
CA TYR A 140 16.65 -3.07 -4.31
C TYR A 140 16.70 -1.58 -3.95
N ALA A 141 15.72 -1.07 -3.21
CA ALA A 141 15.73 0.30 -2.71
C ALA A 141 16.90 0.50 -1.72
N THR A 142 17.31 1.76 -1.51
CA THR A 142 18.32 2.12 -0.51
C THR A 142 17.79 3.25 0.37
N PRO A 143 17.48 3.00 1.66
CA PRO A 143 17.43 1.68 2.32
C PRO A 143 16.40 0.73 1.69
N ALA A 144 16.52 -0.58 1.93
CA ALA A 144 15.54 -1.55 1.46
C ALA A 144 14.19 -1.31 2.13
N LEU A 145 13.10 -1.33 1.36
CA LEU A 145 11.77 -0.93 1.80
C LEU A 145 11.07 -2.04 2.58
N THR A 146 10.71 -1.77 3.84
CA THR A 146 9.67 -2.53 4.55
C THR A 146 8.37 -2.43 3.76
N SER A 147 7.64 -3.53 3.63
CA SER A 147 6.49 -3.58 2.73
C SER A 147 5.43 -4.60 3.15
N VAL A 148 4.25 -4.52 2.54
CA VAL A 148 3.16 -5.49 2.68
C VAL A 148 3.13 -6.39 1.45
N ASN A 149 3.33 -7.69 1.62
CA ASN A 149 3.24 -8.66 0.55
C ASN A 149 1.80 -9.19 0.42
N ILE A 150 1.19 -8.96 -0.75
CA ILE A 150 -0.19 -9.40 -1.07
C ILE A 150 -0.25 -10.78 -1.72
N ARG A 151 0.86 -11.53 -1.71
CA ARG A 151 0.95 -12.92 -2.18
C ARG A 151 0.52 -13.11 -3.63
N LYS A 152 1.01 -12.24 -4.53
CA LYS A 152 0.66 -12.25 -5.97
C LYS A 152 0.79 -13.62 -6.63
N GLU A 153 1.82 -14.38 -6.29
CA GLU A 153 2.00 -15.74 -6.84
C GLU A 153 0.89 -16.70 -6.39
N GLU A 154 0.53 -16.66 -5.10
CA GLU A 154 -0.57 -17.49 -4.56
C GLU A 154 -1.91 -17.07 -5.15
N MET A 155 -2.17 -15.76 -5.27
CA MET A 155 -3.37 -15.27 -5.95
C MET A 155 -3.46 -15.81 -7.38
N GLY A 156 -2.38 -15.74 -8.15
CA GLY A 156 -2.34 -16.28 -9.51
C GLY A 156 -2.56 -17.79 -9.57
N ARG A 157 -1.95 -18.54 -8.65
CA ARG A 157 -2.12 -19.99 -8.52
C ARG A 157 -3.57 -20.36 -8.22
N GLN A 158 -4.18 -19.71 -7.23
CA GLN A 158 -5.57 -19.94 -6.84
C GLN A 158 -6.54 -19.53 -7.96
N ALA A 159 -6.30 -18.42 -8.65
CA ALA A 159 -7.11 -18.00 -9.78
C ALA A 159 -7.07 -19.02 -10.92
N ALA A 160 -5.89 -19.53 -11.28
CA ALA A 160 -5.75 -20.58 -12.29
C ALA A 160 -6.47 -21.87 -11.87
N GLN A 161 -6.39 -22.26 -10.59
CA GLN A 161 -7.12 -23.41 -10.06
C GLN A 161 -8.64 -23.21 -10.13
N CYS A 162 -9.15 -22.02 -9.76
CA CYS A 162 -10.57 -21.67 -9.88
C CYS A 162 -11.05 -21.77 -11.33
N LEU A 163 -10.29 -21.21 -12.28
CA LEU A 163 -10.60 -21.27 -13.70
C LEU A 163 -10.63 -22.72 -14.22
N LEU A 164 -9.63 -23.53 -13.90
CA LEU A 164 -9.59 -24.94 -14.32
C LEU A 164 -10.76 -25.75 -13.76
N GLN A 165 -11.15 -25.50 -12.52
CA GLN A 165 -12.33 -26.12 -11.91
C GLN A 165 -13.63 -25.65 -12.59
N ARG A 166 -13.75 -24.37 -12.92
CA ARG A 166 -14.90 -23.79 -13.66
C ARG A 166 -15.03 -24.34 -15.08
N ILE A 167 -13.92 -24.63 -15.76
CA ILE A 167 -13.93 -25.29 -17.08
C ILE A 167 -14.54 -26.69 -16.98
N ARG A 168 -14.24 -27.42 -15.89
CA ARG A 168 -14.73 -28.79 -15.68
C ARG A 168 -16.18 -28.84 -15.22
N ASP A 169 -16.60 -27.85 -14.45
CA ASP A 169 -17.96 -27.72 -13.92
C ASP A 169 -18.42 -26.25 -14.04
N PRO A 170 -19.05 -25.88 -15.18
CA PRO A 170 -19.51 -24.52 -15.41
C PRO A 170 -20.56 -24.04 -14.40
N GLU A 171 -21.40 -24.94 -13.90
CA GLU A 171 -22.56 -24.66 -13.04
C GLU A 171 -22.22 -24.62 -11.55
N ARG A 172 -20.94 -24.85 -11.18
CA ARG A 172 -20.49 -24.76 -9.79
C ARG A 172 -20.83 -23.39 -9.16
N GLU A 173 -20.89 -23.32 -7.84
CA GLU A 173 -21.07 -22.02 -7.16
C GLU A 173 -19.90 -21.06 -7.41
N ILE A 174 -20.18 -19.76 -7.42
CA ILE A 174 -19.16 -18.70 -7.50
C ILE A 174 -18.26 -18.76 -6.25
N ARG A 175 -16.95 -18.72 -6.46
CA ARG A 175 -15.95 -18.68 -5.38
C ARG A 175 -15.22 -17.35 -5.36
N ASN A 176 -15.30 -16.69 -4.22
CA ASN A 176 -14.55 -15.48 -3.92
C ASN A 176 -13.55 -15.78 -2.80
N ILE A 177 -12.26 -15.79 -3.16
CA ILE A 177 -11.16 -16.17 -2.27
C ILE A 177 -10.36 -14.93 -1.89
N THR A 178 -10.33 -14.60 -0.61
CA THR A 178 -9.47 -13.55 -0.07
C THR A 178 -8.14 -14.15 0.39
N ILE A 179 -7.03 -13.60 -0.11
CA ILE A 179 -5.68 -14.00 0.27
C ILE A 179 -5.14 -13.00 1.31
N PRO A 180 -4.82 -13.44 2.54
CA PRO A 180 -4.39 -12.53 3.59
C PRO A 180 -2.97 -12.00 3.30
N PRO A 181 -2.76 -10.67 3.36
CA PRO A 181 -1.45 -10.06 3.22
C PRO A 181 -0.59 -10.25 4.48
N TYR A 182 0.72 -10.02 4.37
CA TYR A 182 1.64 -10.05 5.51
C TYR A 182 2.77 -9.02 5.38
N MET A 183 3.39 -8.67 6.51
CA MET A 183 4.52 -7.73 6.56
C MET A 183 5.83 -8.39 6.13
N VAL A 184 6.60 -7.67 5.32
CA VAL A 184 8.00 -7.98 4.97
C VAL A 184 8.87 -6.86 5.53
N TYR A 185 9.57 -7.17 6.61
CA TYR A 185 10.43 -6.24 7.34
C TYR A 185 11.79 -6.07 6.64
N ARG A 186 12.21 -4.81 6.46
CA ARG A 186 13.52 -4.42 5.91
C ARG A 186 14.04 -3.18 6.67
N ASP A 187 14.73 -2.28 5.97
CA ASP A 187 15.58 -1.24 6.58
C ASP A 187 14.91 0.15 6.62
N SER A 188 13.72 0.32 6.05
CA SER A 188 13.08 1.64 5.90
C SER A 188 12.15 2.06 7.03
N VAL A 189 12.12 1.33 8.15
CA VAL A 189 11.32 1.67 9.34
C VAL A 189 12.21 1.67 10.58
N LYS A 190 12.03 2.68 11.44
CA LYS A 190 12.75 2.82 12.70
C LYS A 190 11.81 3.26 13.81
N SER A 191 11.87 2.55 14.94
CA SER A 191 11.13 2.91 16.15
C SER A 191 11.52 4.30 16.67
N GLN A 192 10.52 5.10 17.00
CA GLN A 192 10.67 6.37 17.70
C GLN A 192 10.90 6.08 19.18
N SER A 193 12.10 6.42 19.67
CA SER A 193 12.48 6.37 21.10
C SER A 193 11.97 7.59 21.85
#